data_AF-A0A106QCZ4-F1
#
_entry.id   AF-A0A106QCZ4-F1
#
_cell.length_a   1.000
_cell.length_b   1.000
_cell.length_c   1.000
_cell.angle_alpha   90.00
_cell.angle_beta   90.00
_cell.angle_gamma   90.00
#
_symmetry.space_group_name_H-M   'P 1'
#
loop_
_entity.id
_entity.type
_entity.pdbx_description
1 polymer ?
#
loop_
_entity_poly.entity_id
_entity_poly.type
_entity_poly.pdbx_seq_one_letter_code
_entity_poly.pdbx_strand_id
1 'polypeptide(L)'
;MAKAVTLSNGKSWPTQKAAQEHFRAMLARYADNQVIDDAQDHDDLVALLERYDLAITDGPPKAGAGIDHFERRRNAGEGFSTPGFWVIRTTGDATDFSYIWAVKAQPMSDAQQFTGACRTAVQSTLLAAKKKAFETYGDASGRVPCELTGQLVGFDEAHLDHAWMSFSQIVVGFRAARGWAHGVPAGCVTVPADAQIVSAFQDPATADAFVDFHNKVAKLRIVSKTANLSMAARQRVPKIQRPIVL
;
A
#
# COMPACT_ATOMS: atom_id res chain seq x y z
N MET A 1 18.66 17.67 1.01
CA MET A 1 18.33 18.15 -0.35
C MET A 1 17.38 17.17 -1.01
N ALA A 2 16.37 17.64 -1.75
CA ALA A 2 15.50 16.73 -2.51
C ALA A 2 16.31 16.07 -3.63
N LYS A 3 16.19 14.75 -3.81
CA LYS A 3 16.91 14.02 -4.84
C LYS A 3 16.25 14.27 -6.20
N ALA A 4 17.03 14.76 -7.16
CA ALA A 4 16.61 14.85 -8.55
C ALA A 4 16.44 13.46 -9.15
N VAL A 5 15.64 13.37 -10.22
CA VAL A 5 15.37 12.13 -10.95
C VAL A 5 15.65 12.40 -12.42
N THR A 6 16.45 11.55 -13.04
CA THR A 6 16.75 11.58 -14.47
C THR A 6 16.50 10.19 -15.04
N LEU A 7 15.84 10.13 -16.19
CA LEU A 7 15.58 8.90 -16.94
C LEU A 7 16.47 8.79 -18.17
N SER A 8 16.61 7.59 -18.72
CA SER A 8 17.43 7.29 -19.90
C SER A 8 16.96 8.00 -21.16
N ASN A 9 15.66 8.33 -21.27
CA ASN A 9 15.09 9.12 -22.36
C ASN A 9 15.31 10.64 -22.24
N GLY A 10 16.10 11.10 -21.25
CA GLY A 10 16.44 12.51 -21.06
C GLY A 10 15.43 13.33 -20.25
N LYS A 11 14.28 12.76 -19.85
CA LYS A 11 13.40 13.43 -18.87
C LYS A 11 14.11 13.61 -17.54
N SER A 12 13.88 14.75 -16.92
CA SER A 12 14.38 15.03 -15.58
C SER A 12 13.41 15.84 -14.75
N TRP A 13 13.45 15.60 -13.44
CA TRP A 13 12.69 16.34 -12.44
C TRP A 13 13.60 16.77 -11.30
N PRO A 14 13.40 17.98 -10.75
CA PRO A 14 14.22 18.48 -9.66
C PRO A 14 14.02 17.69 -8.35
N THR A 15 12.91 16.98 -8.21
CA THR A 15 12.59 16.20 -7.02
C THR A 15 11.86 14.89 -7.37
N GLN A 16 12.00 13.87 -6.53
CA GLN A 16 11.17 12.65 -6.59
C GLN A 16 9.66 12.96 -6.51
N LYS A 17 9.27 13.99 -5.76
CA LYS A 17 7.86 14.40 -5.65
C LYS A 17 7.32 14.86 -7.02
N ALA A 18 8.07 15.70 -7.72
CA ALA A 18 7.68 16.19 -9.04
C ALA A 18 7.59 15.05 -10.07
N ALA A 19 8.53 14.09 -10.03
CA ALA A 19 8.45 12.90 -10.88
C ALA A 19 7.21 12.03 -10.54
N GLN A 20 6.90 11.82 -9.26
CA GLN A 20 5.70 11.08 -8.85
C GLN A 20 4.40 11.79 -9.25
N GLU A 21 4.37 13.12 -9.22
CA GLU A 21 3.22 13.92 -9.68
C GLU A 21 3.04 13.79 -11.20
N HIS A 22 4.13 13.80 -11.98
CA HIS A 22 4.10 13.53 -13.42
C HIS A 22 3.47 12.17 -13.74
N PHE A 23 3.99 11.09 -13.18
CA PHE A 23 3.47 9.74 -13.45
C PHE A 23 2.05 9.53 -12.89
N ARG A 24 1.68 10.22 -11.80
CA ARG A 24 0.30 10.23 -11.32
C ARG A 24 -0.64 10.91 -12.32
N ALA A 25 -0.24 12.07 -12.85
CA ALA A 25 -1.02 12.79 -13.86
C ALA A 25 -1.13 11.99 -15.15
N MET A 26 -0.05 11.31 -15.57
CA MET A 26 -0.05 10.35 -16.67
C MET A 26 -1.08 9.24 -16.46
N LEU A 27 -1.03 8.53 -15.34
CA LEU A 27 -1.96 7.44 -15.05
C LEU A 27 -3.44 7.90 -15.10
N ALA A 28 -3.70 9.14 -14.65
CA ALA A 28 -5.04 9.71 -14.64
C ALA A 28 -5.60 10.04 -16.04
N ARG A 29 -4.76 10.12 -17.09
CA ARG A 29 -5.20 10.37 -18.48
C ARG A 29 -5.91 9.17 -19.11
N TYR A 30 -5.61 7.97 -18.65
CA TYR A 30 -6.12 6.71 -19.21
C TYR A 30 -7.29 6.15 -18.40
N ALA A 31 -8.20 5.43 -19.03
CA ALA A 31 -9.22 4.61 -18.37
C ALA A 31 -8.63 3.26 -17.92
N ASP A 32 -9.38 2.53 -17.09
CA ASP A 32 -8.97 1.18 -16.69
C ASP A 32 -9.07 0.21 -17.88
N ASN A 33 -8.08 -0.65 -18.04
CA ASN A 33 -7.82 -1.53 -19.19
C ASN A 33 -7.54 -0.80 -20.52
N GLN A 34 -7.19 0.48 -20.46
CA GLN A 34 -6.77 1.23 -21.64
C GLN A 34 -5.27 1.08 -21.86
N VAL A 35 -4.89 0.83 -23.11
CA VAL A 35 -3.50 0.90 -23.60
C VAL A 35 -2.99 2.34 -23.51
N ILE A 36 -1.73 2.47 -23.11
CA ILE A 36 -1.00 3.74 -23.11
C ILE A 36 -0.42 3.93 -24.50
N ASP A 37 -1.20 4.58 -25.36
CA ASP A 37 -0.96 4.74 -26.80
C ASP A 37 -0.26 6.06 -27.17
N ASP A 38 -0.18 7.02 -26.25
CA ASP A 38 0.66 8.20 -26.43
C ASP A 38 2.15 7.81 -26.42
N ALA A 39 2.85 8.13 -27.51
CA ALA A 39 4.24 7.73 -27.69
C ALA A 39 5.19 8.33 -26.65
N GLN A 40 4.91 9.53 -26.12
CA GLN A 40 5.75 10.14 -25.09
C GLN A 40 5.51 9.51 -23.72
N ASP A 41 4.25 9.20 -23.40
CA ASP A 41 3.93 8.48 -22.17
C ASP A 41 4.52 7.07 -22.17
N HIS A 42 4.44 6.38 -23.32
CA HIS A 42 5.06 5.08 -23.50
C HIS A 42 6.58 5.14 -23.29
N ASP A 43 7.26 6.08 -23.94
CA ASP A 43 8.72 6.27 -23.81
C ASP A 43 9.13 6.60 -22.36
N ASP A 44 8.38 7.48 -21.69
CA ASP A 44 8.59 7.79 -20.27
C ASP A 44 8.43 6.57 -19.36
N LEU A 45 7.48 5.66 -19.66
CA LEU A 45 7.27 4.43 -18.89
C LEU A 45 8.34 3.37 -19.18
N VAL A 46 8.83 3.25 -20.42
CA VAL A 46 9.98 2.40 -20.74
C VAL A 46 11.19 2.83 -19.91
N ALA A 47 11.53 4.12 -19.94
CA ALA A 47 12.68 4.65 -19.22
C ALA A 47 12.50 4.56 -17.68
N LEU A 48 11.27 4.68 -17.19
CA LEU A 48 10.96 4.48 -15.78
C LEU A 48 11.06 3.00 -15.36
N LEU A 49 10.60 2.07 -16.20
CA LEU A 49 10.67 0.63 -15.93
C LEU A 49 12.13 0.13 -15.95
N GLU A 50 12.93 0.60 -16.91
CA GLU A 50 14.38 0.34 -16.94
C GLU A 50 15.04 0.79 -15.63
N ARG A 51 14.73 2.00 -15.17
CA ARG A 51 15.21 2.51 -13.88
C ARG A 51 14.78 1.63 -12.70
N TYR A 52 13.59 1.05 -12.74
CA TYR A 52 13.12 0.11 -11.71
C TYR A 52 13.92 -1.19 -11.76
N ASP A 53 14.05 -1.80 -12.94
CA ASP A 53 14.72 -3.08 -13.14
C ASP A 53 16.22 -3.02 -12.80
N LEU A 54 16.87 -1.87 -13.02
CA LEU A 54 18.25 -1.64 -12.59
C LEU A 54 18.41 -1.48 -11.06
N ALA A 55 17.33 -1.19 -10.34
CA ALA A 55 17.35 -0.90 -8.91
C ALA A 55 16.89 -2.06 -8.03
N ILE A 56 16.14 -3.03 -8.56
CA ILE A 56 15.72 -4.21 -7.79
C ILE A 56 16.91 -5.13 -7.53
N THR A 57 16.92 -5.74 -6.35
CA THR A 57 17.94 -6.73 -5.94
C THR A 57 17.39 -8.15 -5.91
N ASP A 58 16.07 -8.29 -5.94
CA ASP A 58 15.33 -9.53 -5.74
C ASP A 58 14.15 -9.60 -6.72
N GLY A 59 13.86 -10.81 -7.19
CA GLY A 59 12.84 -11.05 -8.20
C GLY A 59 13.34 -10.79 -9.64
N PRO A 60 12.58 -11.26 -10.65
CA PRO A 60 12.93 -11.03 -12.04
C PRO A 60 12.68 -9.56 -12.46
N PRO A 61 13.40 -9.05 -13.48
CA PRO A 61 13.10 -7.75 -14.08
C PRO A 61 11.68 -7.76 -14.63
N LYS A 62 10.96 -6.66 -14.39
CA LYS A 62 9.56 -6.51 -14.78
C LYS A 62 9.40 -6.43 -16.29
N ALA A 63 10.38 -5.88 -17.01
CA ALA A 63 10.41 -5.88 -18.47
C ALA A 63 10.50 -7.29 -19.08
N GLY A 64 10.97 -8.31 -18.34
CA GLY A 64 11.12 -9.67 -18.83
C GLY A 64 12.00 -9.76 -20.08
N ALA A 65 11.52 -10.44 -21.12
CA ALA A 65 12.21 -10.58 -22.41
C ALA A 65 12.04 -9.36 -23.35
N GLY A 66 11.14 -8.43 -23.00
CA GLY A 66 10.82 -7.26 -23.80
C GLY A 66 9.44 -6.69 -23.47
N ILE A 67 9.29 -5.39 -23.71
CA ILE A 67 8.05 -4.64 -23.53
C ILE A 67 7.28 -4.66 -24.86
N ASP A 68 6.02 -5.09 -24.85
CA ASP A 68 5.11 -4.93 -25.98
C ASP A 68 4.40 -3.58 -25.88
N HIS A 69 3.68 -3.34 -24.77
CA HIS A 69 3.06 -2.06 -24.47
C HIS A 69 2.76 -1.93 -22.96
N PHE A 70 2.19 -0.79 -22.57
CA PHE A 70 1.68 -0.58 -21.22
C PHE A 70 0.17 -0.41 -21.21
N GLU A 71 -0.45 -0.81 -20.10
CA GLU A 71 -1.85 -0.55 -19.81
C GLU A 71 -2.01 0.10 -18.44
N ARG A 72 -3.08 0.86 -18.28
CA ARG A 72 -3.60 1.16 -16.94
C ARG A 72 -4.53 0.04 -16.52
N ARG A 73 -4.29 -0.61 -15.37
CA ARG A 73 -5.24 -1.55 -14.75
C ARG A 73 -5.44 -1.26 -13.27
N ARG A 74 -6.40 -1.94 -12.65
CA ARG A 74 -6.64 -1.89 -11.21
C ARG A 74 -5.83 -2.95 -10.50
N ASN A 75 -4.92 -2.52 -9.62
CA ASN A 75 -4.30 -3.36 -8.62
C ASN A 75 -5.34 -3.60 -7.53
N ALA A 76 -5.93 -4.79 -7.53
CA ALA A 76 -6.97 -5.17 -6.60
C ALA A 76 -6.45 -6.20 -5.58
N GLY A 77 -6.86 -6.03 -4.34
CA GLY A 77 -6.73 -7.03 -3.30
C GLY A 77 -7.84 -6.83 -2.28
N GLU A 78 -7.77 -7.54 -1.17
CA GLU A 78 -8.83 -7.47 -0.18
C GLU A 78 -8.94 -6.05 0.42
N GLY A 79 -10.08 -5.39 0.24
CA GLY A 79 -10.32 -4.05 0.78
C GLY A 79 -9.50 -2.91 0.15
N PHE A 80 -8.79 -3.15 -0.96
CA PHE A 80 -8.17 -2.08 -1.74
C PHE A 80 -8.31 -2.30 -3.25
N SER A 81 -8.40 -1.19 -3.96
CA SER A 81 -8.35 -1.16 -5.40
C SER A 81 -7.73 0.17 -5.79
N THR A 82 -6.58 0.14 -6.46
CA THR A 82 -5.88 1.35 -6.91
C THR A 82 -5.48 1.22 -8.36
N PRO A 83 -5.54 2.30 -9.16
CA PRO A 83 -5.02 2.24 -10.52
C PRO A 83 -3.49 2.09 -10.48
N GLY A 84 -2.94 1.36 -11.44
CA GLY A 84 -1.50 1.13 -11.58
C GLY A 84 -1.12 0.91 -13.05
N PHE A 85 0.18 1.05 -13.33
CA PHE A 85 0.74 0.72 -14.63
C PHE A 85 1.07 -0.76 -14.69
N TRP A 86 0.68 -1.38 -15.80
CA TRP A 86 0.97 -2.76 -16.13
C TRP A 86 1.80 -2.79 -17.40
N VAL A 87 2.87 -3.56 -17.37
CA VAL A 87 3.64 -3.88 -18.58
C VAL A 87 3.07 -5.16 -19.17
N ILE A 88 2.76 -5.11 -20.45
CA ILE A 88 2.47 -6.29 -21.27
C ILE A 88 3.77 -6.62 -22.00
N ARG A 89 4.25 -7.86 -21.83
CA ARG A 89 5.52 -8.30 -22.39
C ARG A 89 5.29 -8.86 -23.79
N THR A 90 6.36 -8.92 -24.58
CA THR A 90 6.34 -9.51 -25.94
C THR A 90 5.93 -10.99 -25.94
N THR A 91 6.04 -11.67 -24.80
CA THR A 91 5.56 -13.03 -24.56
C THR A 91 4.07 -13.13 -24.25
N GLY A 92 3.36 -12.00 -24.11
CA GLY A 92 1.92 -11.90 -23.88
C GLY A 92 1.47 -11.94 -22.42
N ASP A 93 2.37 -12.26 -21.49
CA ASP A 93 2.14 -12.14 -20.05
C ASP A 93 2.29 -10.70 -19.56
N ALA A 94 1.83 -10.44 -18.33
CA ALA A 94 1.73 -9.10 -17.79
C ALA A 94 2.05 -9.04 -16.30
N THR A 95 2.65 -7.94 -15.86
CA THR A 95 2.85 -7.63 -14.44
C THR A 95 2.62 -6.15 -14.18
N ASP A 96 2.25 -5.81 -12.95
CA ASP A 96 2.29 -4.45 -12.47
C ASP A 96 3.71 -4.01 -12.11
N PHE A 97 3.93 -2.69 -12.10
CA PHE A 97 5.06 -2.09 -11.43
C PHE A 97 4.66 -0.76 -10.78
N SER A 98 5.30 -0.44 -9.67
CA SER A 98 5.00 0.78 -8.92
C SER A 98 5.87 1.94 -9.41
N TYR A 99 5.25 2.91 -10.07
CA TYR A 99 5.94 4.14 -10.48
C TYR A 99 6.56 4.89 -9.28
N ILE A 100 5.96 4.77 -8.08
CA ILE A 100 6.50 5.37 -6.85
C ILE A 100 7.86 4.74 -6.49
N TRP A 101 7.96 3.41 -6.56
CA TRP A 101 9.21 2.70 -6.29
C TRP A 101 10.23 2.88 -7.41
N ALA A 102 9.78 2.90 -8.67
CA ALA A 102 10.62 3.18 -9.83
C ALA A 102 11.28 4.57 -9.74
N VAL A 103 10.50 5.60 -9.37
CA VAL A 103 11.03 6.96 -9.12
C VAL A 103 12.06 6.96 -7.99
N LYS A 104 11.79 6.22 -6.90
CA LYS A 104 12.73 6.10 -5.78
C LYS A 104 14.03 5.39 -6.16
N ALA A 105 13.96 4.45 -7.10
CA ALA A 105 15.06 3.55 -7.51
C ALA A 105 15.77 2.93 -6.30
N GLN A 106 14.97 2.38 -5.40
CA GLN A 106 15.43 1.69 -4.21
C GLN A 106 14.58 0.44 -3.99
N PRO A 107 15.21 -0.72 -3.72
CA PRO A 107 14.47 -1.91 -3.37
C PRO A 107 13.73 -1.69 -2.05
N MET A 108 12.61 -2.38 -1.89
CA MET A 108 11.86 -2.35 -0.64
C MET A 108 12.68 -3.07 0.44
N SER A 109 12.93 -2.41 1.57
CA SER A 109 13.70 -3.04 2.65
C SER A 109 12.93 -4.16 3.33
N ASP A 110 13.62 -5.11 3.96
CA ASP A 110 12.99 -6.21 4.71
C ASP A 110 11.96 -5.72 5.73
N ALA A 111 12.24 -4.59 6.40
CA ALA A 111 11.32 -3.98 7.34
C ALA A 111 10.02 -3.49 6.67
N GLN A 112 10.11 -2.98 5.44
CA GLN A 112 8.95 -2.55 4.65
C GLN A 112 8.17 -3.76 4.14
N GLN A 113 8.85 -4.80 3.63
CA GLN A 113 8.22 -6.03 3.17
C GLN A 113 7.50 -6.75 4.32
N PHE A 114 8.14 -6.85 5.50
CA PHE A 114 7.53 -7.40 6.71
C PHE A 114 6.31 -6.60 7.17
N THR A 115 6.41 -5.27 7.16
CA THR A 115 5.25 -4.41 7.48
C THR A 115 4.12 -4.62 6.47
N GLY A 116 4.45 -4.84 5.19
CA GLY A 116 3.50 -5.21 4.14
C GLY A 116 2.81 -6.54 4.45
N ALA A 117 3.57 -7.58 4.78
CA ALA A 117 3.05 -8.89 5.17
C ALA A 117 2.11 -8.81 6.40
N CYS A 118 2.49 -8.03 7.41
CA CYS A 118 1.62 -7.73 8.54
C CYS A 118 0.30 -7.10 8.09
N ARG A 119 0.32 -6.12 7.18
CA ARG A 119 -0.91 -5.48 6.68
C ARG A 119 -1.79 -6.48 5.95
N THR A 120 -1.20 -7.28 5.05
CA THR A 120 -1.90 -8.33 4.31
C THR A 120 -2.59 -9.30 5.27
N ALA A 121 -1.90 -9.75 6.33
CA ALA A 121 -2.45 -10.72 7.27
C ALA A 121 -3.71 -10.25 8.02
N VAL A 122 -3.82 -8.96 8.34
CA VAL A 122 -4.98 -8.42 9.11
C VAL A 122 -6.06 -7.79 8.24
N GLN A 123 -5.85 -7.72 6.92
CA GLN A 123 -6.69 -6.93 6.03
C GLN A 123 -8.15 -7.38 6.01
N SER A 124 -8.39 -8.70 5.93
CA SER A 124 -9.72 -9.31 5.99
C SER A 124 -10.45 -8.96 7.30
N THR A 125 -9.77 -9.18 8.43
CA THR A 125 -10.28 -8.90 9.78
C THR A 125 -10.63 -7.42 9.94
N LEU A 126 -9.75 -6.52 9.51
CA LEU A 126 -10.00 -5.07 9.56
C LEU A 126 -11.18 -4.65 8.68
N LEU A 127 -11.30 -5.22 7.48
CA LEU A 127 -12.42 -4.93 6.58
C LEU A 127 -13.75 -5.40 7.17
N ALA A 128 -13.79 -6.63 7.71
CA ALA A 128 -14.97 -7.17 8.38
C ALA A 128 -15.38 -6.33 9.60
N ALA A 129 -14.40 -5.95 10.44
CA ALA A 129 -14.65 -5.09 11.59
C ALA A 129 -15.17 -3.70 11.18
N LYS A 130 -14.65 -3.12 10.09
CA LYS A 130 -15.17 -1.87 9.54
C LYS A 130 -16.62 -2.01 9.07
N LYS A 131 -16.96 -3.07 8.34
CA LYS A 131 -18.35 -3.34 7.88
C LYS A 131 -19.30 -3.43 9.07
N LYS A 132 -18.95 -4.25 10.06
CA LYS A 132 -19.73 -4.42 11.29
C LYS A 132 -19.90 -3.09 12.06
N ALA A 133 -18.88 -2.24 12.10
CA ALA A 133 -18.98 -0.93 12.74
C ALA A 133 -20.00 -0.03 12.04
N PHE A 134 -20.07 -0.05 10.71
CA PHE A 134 -21.07 0.69 9.94
C PHE A 134 -22.48 0.14 10.12
N GLU A 135 -22.63 -1.19 10.22
CA GLU A 135 -23.91 -1.83 10.54
C GLU A 135 -24.39 -1.49 11.96
N THR A 136 -23.46 -1.42 12.92
CA THR A 136 -23.80 -1.23 14.33
C THR A 136 -24.05 0.24 14.67
N TYR A 137 -23.26 1.16 14.11
CA TYR A 137 -23.25 2.58 14.48
C TYR A 137 -23.78 3.51 13.38
N GLY A 138 -24.19 2.95 12.24
CA GLY A 138 -24.75 3.70 11.13
C GLY A 138 -26.07 4.35 11.50
N ASP A 139 -26.28 5.57 11.02
CA ASP A 139 -27.61 6.19 11.02
C ASP A 139 -28.53 5.55 9.96
N ALA A 140 -29.73 6.11 9.77
CA ALA A 140 -30.68 5.63 8.77
C ALA A 140 -30.16 5.68 7.31
N SER A 141 -29.09 6.45 7.05
CA SER A 141 -28.40 6.53 5.76
C SER A 141 -27.12 5.67 5.69
N GLY A 142 -26.86 4.88 6.74
CA GLY A 142 -25.66 4.04 6.83
C GLY A 142 -24.38 4.84 7.06
N ARG A 143 -24.46 6.07 7.60
CA ARG A 143 -23.29 6.90 7.88
C ARG A 143 -22.94 6.87 9.36
N VAL A 144 -21.64 6.89 9.67
CA VAL A 144 -21.12 6.82 11.04
C VAL A 144 -20.45 8.15 11.41
N PRO A 145 -20.63 8.67 12.63
CA PRO A 145 -19.89 9.84 13.08
C PRO A 145 -18.38 9.57 13.15
N CYS A 146 -17.59 10.43 12.54
CA CYS A 146 -16.13 10.45 12.69
C CYS A 146 -15.76 10.68 14.16
N GLU A 147 -14.93 9.81 14.74
CA GLU A 147 -14.55 9.86 16.16
C GLU A 147 -13.68 11.08 16.51
N LEU A 148 -13.10 11.76 15.51
CA LEU A 148 -12.33 12.99 15.71
C LEU A 148 -13.16 14.26 15.54
N THR A 149 -14.13 14.28 14.64
CA THR A 149 -14.83 15.51 14.23
C THR A 149 -16.33 15.49 14.47
N GLY A 150 -16.92 14.32 14.76
CA GLY A 150 -18.36 14.10 14.85
C GLY A 150 -19.11 14.13 13.51
N GLN A 151 -18.46 14.54 12.42
CA GLN A 151 -19.07 14.59 11.10
C GLN A 151 -19.43 13.19 10.61
N LEU A 152 -20.64 13.02 10.07
CA LEU A 152 -21.07 11.78 9.45
C LEU A 152 -20.22 11.49 8.20
N VAL A 153 -19.72 10.27 8.11
CA VAL A 153 -18.94 9.77 6.98
C VAL A 153 -19.54 8.46 6.47
N GLY A 154 -19.57 8.30 5.15
CA GLY A 154 -19.90 7.03 4.50
C GLY A 154 -18.73 6.04 4.57
N PHE A 155 -18.99 4.79 4.20
CA PHE A 155 -17.99 3.71 4.26
C PHE A 155 -16.72 4.06 3.47
N ASP A 156 -16.87 4.60 2.26
CA ASP A 156 -15.75 4.96 1.39
C ASP A 156 -15.05 6.26 1.80
N GLU A 157 -15.70 7.10 2.61
CA GLU A 157 -15.16 8.36 3.13
C GLU A 157 -14.38 8.16 4.44
N ALA A 158 -14.41 6.94 4.98
CA ALA A 158 -13.87 6.61 6.29
C ALA A 158 -12.58 5.77 6.25
N HIS A 159 -11.70 6.03 7.21
CA HIS A 159 -10.58 5.19 7.61
C HIS A 159 -10.87 4.49 8.93
N LEU A 160 -10.39 3.23 9.02
CA LEU A 160 -10.29 2.50 10.28
C LEU A 160 -8.93 2.83 10.89
N ASP A 161 -8.94 3.69 11.90
CA ASP A 161 -7.73 4.26 12.50
C ASP A 161 -7.30 3.50 13.76
N HIS A 162 -5.99 3.27 13.89
CA HIS A 162 -5.38 2.74 15.11
C HIS A 162 -5.21 3.86 16.13
N ALA A 163 -6.18 3.95 17.03
CA ALA A 163 -6.34 5.09 17.93
C ALA A 163 -5.22 5.22 18.98
N TRP A 164 -4.73 4.09 19.52
CA TRP A 164 -3.76 4.10 20.62
C TRP A 164 -2.32 3.78 20.17
N MET A 165 -2.04 2.53 19.83
CA MET A 165 -0.78 2.15 19.20
C MET A 165 -0.96 2.24 17.69
N SER A 166 -0.14 3.06 17.02
CA SER A 166 -0.07 3.04 15.55
C SER A 166 0.24 1.64 15.04
N PHE A 167 -0.17 1.33 13.81
CA PHE A 167 0.15 0.05 13.18
C PHE A 167 1.64 -0.27 13.24
N SER A 168 2.51 0.71 12.98
CA SER A 168 3.97 0.53 13.07
C SER A 168 4.45 0.16 14.48
N GLN A 169 3.85 0.73 15.53
CA GLN A 169 4.17 0.33 16.92
C GLN A 169 3.70 -1.09 17.22
N ILE A 170 2.55 -1.52 16.70
CA ILE A 170 2.06 -2.89 16.83
C ILE A 170 3.03 -3.87 16.15
N VAL A 171 3.49 -3.56 14.93
CA VAL A 171 4.48 -4.38 14.19
C VAL A 171 5.80 -4.48 14.96
N VAL A 172 6.30 -3.37 15.52
CA VAL A 172 7.51 -3.38 16.36
C VAL A 172 7.31 -4.22 17.62
N GLY A 173 6.15 -4.09 18.28
CA GLY A 173 5.79 -4.90 19.45
C GLY A 173 5.75 -6.40 19.15
N PHE A 174 5.17 -6.79 18.00
CA PHE A 174 5.15 -8.17 17.56
C PHE A 174 6.55 -8.74 17.34
N ARG A 175 7.43 -7.98 16.66
CA ARG A 175 8.83 -8.37 16.48
C ARG A 175 9.53 -8.58 17.81
N ALA A 176 9.35 -7.67 18.77
CA ALA A 176 9.93 -7.79 20.09
C ALA A 176 9.42 -9.07 20.81
N ALA A 177 8.10 -9.34 20.76
CA ALA A 177 7.50 -10.52 21.37
C ALA A 177 8.00 -11.85 20.77
N ARG A 178 8.46 -11.83 19.51
CA ARG A 178 9.06 -12.97 18.82
C ARG A 178 10.58 -13.10 19.00
N GLY A 179 11.22 -12.15 19.70
CA GLY A 179 12.69 -12.08 19.78
C GLY A 179 13.37 -11.55 18.51
N TRP A 180 12.62 -10.91 17.60
CA TRP A 180 13.08 -10.41 16.30
C TRP A 180 13.46 -8.92 16.31
N ALA A 181 13.87 -8.41 17.49
CA ALA A 181 14.23 -7.01 17.67
C ALA A 181 15.42 -6.59 16.77
N HIS A 182 16.39 -7.50 16.57
CA HIS A 182 17.60 -7.24 15.79
C HIS A 182 17.48 -7.59 14.30
N GLY A 183 16.39 -8.23 13.89
CA GLY A 183 16.16 -8.64 12.52
C GLY A 183 15.02 -9.65 12.43
N VAL A 184 14.29 -9.63 11.32
CA VAL A 184 13.31 -10.67 11.01
C VAL A 184 14.07 -11.86 10.40
N PRO A 185 13.75 -13.11 10.77
CA PRO A 185 14.37 -14.28 10.14
C PRO A 185 14.23 -14.28 8.61
N ALA A 186 15.29 -14.69 7.92
CA ALA A 186 15.23 -14.90 6.48
C ALA A 186 14.13 -15.91 6.11
N GLY A 187 13.43 -15.66 5.00
CA GLY A 187 12.32 -16.50 4.55
C GLY A 187 11.01 -16.34 5.34
N CYS A 188 10.92 -15.38 6.27
CA CYS A 188 9.67 -15.09 6.98
C CYS A 188 8.60 -14.44 6.09
N VAL A 189 9.05 -13.65 5.10
CA VAL A 189 8.20 -12.97 4.12
C VAL A 189 8.47 -13.59 2.75
N THR A 190 7.44 -13.72 1.92
CA THR A 190 7.56 -14.19 0.53
C THR A 190 8.54 -13.32 -0.25
N VAL A 191 9.41 -13.95 -1.03
CA VAL A 191 10.26 -13.24 -2.02
C VAL A 191 9.36 -12.59 -3.07
N PRO A 192 9.64 -11.35 -3.52
CA PRO A 192 8.91 -10.72 -4.61
C PRO A 192 8.84 -11.63 -5.84
N ALA A 193 7.61 -11.96 -6.24
CA ALA A 193 7.31 -12.75 -7.42
C ALA A 193 6.67 -11.91 -8.52
N ASP A 194 6.63 -12.47 -9.72
CA ASP A 194 5.95 -11.83 -10.83
C ASP A 194 4.43 -11.76 -10.59
N ALA A 195 3.79 -10.66 -11.02
CA ALA A 195 2.39 -10.34 -10.71
C ALA A 195 2.01 -10.35 -9.21
N GLN A 196 2.99 -10.30 -8.29
CA GLN A 196 2.75 -10.16 -6.86
C GLN A 196 2.63 -8.69 -6.46
N ILE A 197 1.42 -8.29 -6.07
CA ILE A 197 1.10 -6.90 -5.70
C ILE A 197 1.31 -6.64 -4.20
N VAL A 198 1.30 -7.69 -3.36
CA VAL A 198 1.40 -7.58 -1.90
C VAL A 198 2.43 -8.55 -1.32
N SER A 199 3.17 -8.09 -0.31
CA SER A 199 4.00 -8.98 0.53
C SER A 199 3.11 -9.81 1.45
N ALA A 200 3.48 -11.07 1.68
CA ALA A 200 2.78 -11.98 2.60
C ALA A 200 3.79 -12.74 3.48
N PHE A 201 3.31 -13.28 4.61
CA PHE A 201 4.12 -14.21 5.38
C PHE A 201 4.27 -15.53 4.62
N GLN A 202 5.47 -16.10 4.64
CA GLN A 202 5.74 -17.40 4.04
C GLN A 202 5.07 -18.54 4.83
N ASP A 203 5.05 -18.41 6.16
CA ASP A 203 4.46 -19.36 7.10
C ASP A 203 3.08 -18.86 7.57
N PRO A 204 1.98 -19.58 7.28
CA PRO A 204 0.64 -19.23 7.76
C PRO A 204 0.55 -19.09 9.27
N ALA A 205 1.27 -19.91 10.06
CA ALA A 205 1.23 -19.82 11.51
C ALA A 205 1.84 -18.50 12.03
N THR A 206 2.76 -17.91 11.28
CA THR A 206 3.30 -16.59 11.58
C THR A 206 2.28 -15.49 11.28
N ALA A 207 1.51 -15.63 10.20
CA ALA A 207 0.40 -14.72 9.89
C ALA A 207 -0.68 -14.77 10.98
N ASP A 208 -1.14 -15.96 11.35
CA ASP A 208 -2.19 -16.15 12.36
C ASP A 208 -1.79 -15.55 13.71
N ALA A 209 -0.56 -15.81 14.16
CA ALA A 209 -0.08 -15.25 15.40
C ALA A 209 0.16 -13.73 15.34
N PHE A 210 0.40 -13.14 14.15
CA PHE A 210 0.35 -11.68 14.01
C PHE A 210 -1.09 -11.16 14.13
N VAL A 211 -2.06 -11.83 13.52
CA VAL A 211 -3.49 -11.48 13.63
C VAL A 211 -3.93 -11.51 15.09
N ASP A 212 -3.62 -12.58 15.83
CA ASP A 212 -3.92 -12.70 17.26
C ASP A 212 -3.29 -11.58 18.09
N PHE A 213 -2.00 -11.32 17.85
CA PHE A 213 -1.28 -10.24 18.54
C PHE A 213 -1.92 -8.87 18.24
N HIS A 214 -2.19 -8.59 16.97
CA HIS A 214 -2.83 -7.36 16.52
C HIS A 214 -4.20 -7.18 17.17
N ASN A 215 -5.08 -8.20 17.11
CA ASN A 215 -6.45 -8.11 17.62
C ASN A 215 -6.49 -7.86 19.14
N LYS A 216 -5.51 -8.41 19.87
CA LYS A 216 -5.39 -8.20 21.31
C LYS A 216 -5.02 -6.76 21.69
N VAL A 217 -4.15 -6.11 20.90
CA VAL A 217 -3.56 -4.81 21.28
C VAL A 217 -4.17 -3.61 20.53
N ALA A 218 -4.75 -3.84 19.36
CA ALA A 218 -5.33 -2.78 18.54
C ALA A 218 -6.54 -2.15 19.22
N LYS A 219 -6.58 -0.82 19.22
CA LYS A 219 -7.75 -0.03 19.59
C LYS A 219 -8.14 0.78 18.38
N LEU A 220 -9.30 0.46 17.81
CA LEU A 220 -9.71 0.95 16.51
C LEU A 220 -10.90 1.91 16.61
N ARG A 221 -10.96 2.85 15.66
CA ARG A 221 -12.03 3.84 15.55
C ARG A 221 -12.30 4.24 14.09
N ILE A 222 -13.49 4.75 13.82
CA ILE A 222 -13.83 5.33 12.50
C ILE A 222 -13.44 6.81 12.47
N VAL A 223 -12.67 7.22 11.46
CA VAL A 223 -12.32 8.63 11.21
C VAL A 223 -12.53 9.00 9.74
N SER A 224 -12.79 10.26 9.44
CA SER A 224 -12.82 10.76 8.06
C SER A 224 -11.45 10.64 7.40
N LYS A 225 -11.42 10.32 6.10
CA LYS A 225 -10.22 10.38 5.25
C LYS A 225 -9.57 11.76 5.21
N THR A 226 -10.37 12.81 5.38
CA THR A 226 -9.90 14.21 5.38
C THR A 226 -9.60 14.74 6.77
N ALA A 227 -9.97 14.00 7.84
CA ALA A 227 -9.58 14.39 9.18
C ALA A 227 -8.07 14.29 9.32
N ASN A 228 -7.47 15.28 9.96
CA ASN A 228 -6.03 15.31 10.14
C ASN A 228 -5.60 14.17 11.09
N LEU A 229 -4.99 13.12 10.54
CA LEU A 229 -4.46 12.01 11.31
C LEU A 229 -3.40 12.46 12.34
N SER A 230 -2.77 13.64 12.17
CA SER A 230 -1.87 14.19 13.20
C SER A 230 -2.58 14.68 14.47
N MET A 231 -3.91 14.93 14.42
CA MET A 231 -4.71 15.18 15.62
C MET A 231 -4.83 13.94 16.51
N ALA A 232 -4.66 12.73 15.95
CA ALA A 232 -4.69 11.47 16.70
C ALA A 232 -3.54 11.36 17.73
N ALA A 233 -2.40 11.99 17.46
CA ALA A 233 -1.17 11.83 18.23
C ALA A 233 -1.14 12.57 19.58
N ARG A 234 -2.17 13.35 19.93
CA ARG A 234 -2.19 14.19 21.15
C ARG A 234 -2.70 13.47 22.41
N GLN A 235 -3.29 12.29 22.30
CA GLN A 235 -3.80 11.55 23.47
C GLN A 235 -3.02 10.26 23.68
N ARG A 236 -2.39 10.11 24.86
CA ARG A 236 -1.68 8.88 25.26
C ARG A 236 -2.61 7.66 25.36
N VAL A 237 -3.91 7.87 25.56
CA VAL A 237 -5.01 6.88 25.43
C VAL A 237 -6.25 7.64 24.97
N PRO A 238 -6.73 7.49 23.74
CA PRO A 238 -7.90 8.22 23.28
C PRO A 238 -9.19 7.66 23.89
N LYS A 239 -10.12 8.55 24.22
CA LYS A 239 -11.50 8.16 24.53
C LYS A 239 -12.22 7.86 23.22
N ILE A 240 -12.56 6.60 22.99
CA ILE A 240 -13.30 6.15 21.81
C ILE A 240 -14.76 6.01 22.21
N GLN A 241 -15.65 6.76 21.57
CA GLN A 241 -17.09 6.70 21.85
C GLN A 241 -17.72 5.43 21.27
N ARG A 242 -17.25 5.03 20.08
CA ARG A 242 -17.74 3.86 19.34
C ARG A 242 -16.58 2.86 19.13
N PRO A 243 -16.23 2.07 20.17
CA PRO A 243 -15.10 1.15 20.07
C PRO A 243 -15.39 0.04 19.05
N ILE A 244 -14.40 -0.27 18.21
CA ILE A 244 -14.51 -1.35 17.22
C ILE A 244 -13.84 -2.59 17.78
N VAL A 245 -14.60 -3.69 17.80
CA VAL A 245 -14.15 -5.00 18.27
C VAL A 245 -13.69 -5.82 17.07
N LEU A 246 -12.52 -6.43 17.21
CA LEU A 246 -11.91 -7.36 16.25
C LEU A 246 -12.25 -8.81 16.62
#